data_AF-A0A7L0TCA7-F1
#
_entry.id   AF-A0A7L0TCA7-F1
#
_cell.length_a   1.000
_cell.length_b   1.000
_cell.length_c   1.000
_cell.angle_alpha   90.00
_cell.angle_beta   90.00
_cell.angle_gamma   90.00
#
_symmetry.space_group_name_H-M   'P 1'
#
loop_
_entity.id
_entity.type
_entity.pdbx_description
1 polymer ?
#
loop_
_entity_poly.entity_id
_entity_poly.type
_entity_poly.pdbx_seq_one_letter_code
_entity_poly.pdbx_strand_id
1 'polypeptide(L)'
;QVFQDYGFHPLVQRWIIGQCLCVDERTVSSYGIRRDGDTAFLYLLSAKMAELTEQRYEEDQAQVMLSSTSTPTDAAGERRKYNTLPNIEAGRKMDISEISQHLGMLQIGDLFGAQPKPATASLPSPVQAGWSCPKCTFINKPTRPGCEMCSTDRPDDYVVPGSYEPDETELWRMQQEQEGILQYQQVRGLAVRPEEWPG
;
A
#
# COMPACT_ATOMS: atom_id res chain seq x y z
N GLN A 1 1.41 -14.53 -9.06
CA GLN A 1 2.45 -15.25 -8.30
C GLN A 1 2.10 -15.36 -6.82
N VAL A 2 2.44 -14.42 -5.91
CA VAL A 2 2.26 -14.67 -4.45
C VAL A 2 0.82 -14.98 -4.02
N PHE A 3 -0.19 -14.26 -4.53
CA PHE A 3 -1.58 -14.56 -4.23
C PHE A 3 -2.02 -15.93 -4.74
N GLN A 4 -1.56 -16.31 -5.94
CA GLN A 4 -1.91 -17.56 -6.59
C GLN A 4 -1.20 -18.76 -5.94
N ASP A 5 0.07 -18.58 -5.54
CA ASP A 5 0.91 -19.67 -5.05
C ASP A 5 0.71 -19.92 -3.55
N TYR A 6 0.43 -18.86 -2.77
CA TYR A 6 0.37 -18.93 -1.31
C TYR A 6 -0.97 -18.49 -0.71
N GLY A 7 -1.91 -17.98 -1.52
CA GLY A 7 -3.22 -17.54 -1.05
C GLY A 7 -3.23 -16.19 -0.30
N PHE A 8 -2.10 -15.46 -0.26
CA PHE A 8 -2.08 -14.15 0.38
C PHE A 8 -2.62 -13.08 -0.56
N HIS A 9 -3.81 -12.54 -0.25
CA HIS A 9 -4.45 -11.51 -1.08
C HIS A 9 -3.56 -10.24 -1.17
N PRO A 10 -3.50 -9.53 -2.31
CA PRO A 10 -2.67 -8.33 -2.45
C PRO A 10 -2.87 -7.27 -1.36
N LEU A 11 -4.11 -7.09 -0.88
CA LEU A 11 -4.42 -6.13 0.18
C LEU A 11 -3.72 -6.42 1.52
N VAL A 12 -3.44 -7.69 1.82
CA VAL A 12 -2.73 -8.05 3.07
C VAL A 12 -1.21 -8.02 2.92
N GLN A 13 -0.69 -7.85 1.70
CA GLN A 13 0.74 -7.90 1.42
C GLN A 13 1.39 -6.54 1.66
N ARG A 14 2.47 -6.52 2.45
CA ARG A 14 3.32 -5.33 2.62
C ARG A 14 4.78 -5.67 2.36
N TRP A 15 5.29 -5.19 1.24
CA TRP A 15 6.64 -5.49 0.79
C TRP A 15 7.67 -4.53 1.41
N ILE A 16 8.78 -5.10 1.88
CA ILE A 16 9.91 -4.37 2.43
C ILE A 16 11.15 -4.75 1.62
N ILE A 17 11.73 -3.78 0.92
CA ILE A 17 12.92 -3.95 0.10
C ILE A 17 13.89 -2.82 0.44
N GLY A 18 15.15 -3.15 0.69
CA GLY A 18 16.17 -2.14 1.00
C GLY A 18 15.87 -1.30 2.25
N GLN A 19 15.19 -1.87 3.25
CA GLN A 19 14.70 -1.18 4.46
C GLN A 19 13.61 -0.11 4.20
N CYS A 20 12.87 -0.23 3.10
CA CYS A 20 11.77 0.66 2.77
C CYS A 20 10.50 -0.13 2.48
N LEU A 21 9.35 0.40 2.92
CA LEU A 21 8.03 -0.11 2.54
C LEU A 21 7.77 0.24 1.07
N CYS A 22 7.44 -0.75 0.26
CA CYS A 22 7.22 -0.54 -1.16
C CYS A 22 5.79 -0.05 -1.45
N VAL A 23 5.69 0.77 -2.48
CA VAL A 23 4.46 1.20 -3.15
C VAL A 23 4.48 0.74 -4.61
N ASP A 24 3.29 0.57 -5.19
CA ASP A 24 3.08 -0.08 -6.50
C ASP A 24 3.56 0.78 -7.69
N GLU A 25 3.66 2.10 -7.52
CA GLU A 25 4.02 3.01 -8.62
C GLU A 25 5.53 3.05 -8.92
N ARG A 26 6.34 2.36 -8.13
CA ARG A 26 7.81 2.37 -8.28
C ARG A 26 8.33 1.01 -8.73
N THR A 27 9.36 1.04 -9.56
CA THR A 27 10.03 -0.19 -10.00
C THR A 27 10.82 -0.83 -8.88
N VAL A 28 10.93 -2.16 -8.90
CA VAL A 28 11.68 -2.93 -7.90
C VAL A 28 13.17 -2.52 -7.87
N SER A 29 13.74 -2.15 -9.02
CA SER A 29 15.11 -1.64 -9.11
C SER A 29 15.36 -0.37 -8.31
N SER A 30 14.33 0.48 -8.14
CA SER A 30 14.44 1.70 -7.34
C SER A 30 14.60 1.41 -5.84
N TYR A 31 14.15 0.23 -5.39
CA TYR A 31 14.33 -0.24 -4.01
C TYR A 31 15.63 -1.06 -3.81
N GLY A 32 16.42 -1.24 -4.87
CA GLY A 32 17.73 -1.87 -4.77
C GLY A 32 17.81 -3.32 -5.26
N ILE A 33 16.74 -3.89 -5.84
CA ILE A 33 16.84 -5.18 -6.53
C ILE A 33 17.50 -4.98 -7.89
N ARG A 34 18.71 -5.51 -8.05
CA ARG A 34 19.58 -5.36 -9.22
C ARG A 34 20.03 -6.69 -9.79
N ARG A 35 20.06 -7.75 -8.99
CA ARG A 35 20.53 -9.07 -9.38
C ARG A 35 19.83 -10.17 -8.60
N ASP A 36 19.94 -11.38 -9.13
CA ASP A 36 19.55 -12.59 -8.43
C ASP A 36 20.29 -12.70 -7.09
N GLY A 37 19.54 -13.05 -6.04
CA GLY A 37 20.02 -13.09 -4.67
C GLY A 37 19.72 -11.83 -3.85
N ASP A 38 19.34 -10.72 -4.49
CA ASP A 38 18.83 -9.57 -3.74
C ASP A 38 17.52 -9.92 -3.03
N THR A 39 17.39 -9.49 -1.78
CA THR A 39 16.33 -9.97 -0.88
C THR A 39 15.19 -8.96 -0.78
N ALA A 40 13.97 -9.49 -0.79
CA ALA A 40 12.75 -8.79 -0.44
C ALA A 40 12.07 -9.52 0.73
N PHE A 41 11.45 -8.75 1.62
CA PHE A 41 10.67 -9.30 2.73
C PHE A 41 9.20 -8.97 2.51
N LEU A 42 8.33 -9.91 2.88
CA LEU A 42 6.89 -9.73 2.87
C LEU A 42 6.38 -9.77 4.31
N TYR A 43 5.76 -8.67 4.75
CA TYR A 43 5.01 -8.59 5.98
C TYR A 43 3.53 -8.72 5.68
N LEU A 44 2.81 -9.55 6.46
CA LEU A 44 1.40 -9.81 6.25
C LEU A 44 0.56 -9.09 7.29
N LEU A 45 -0.45 -8.37 6.81
CA LEU A 45 -1.50 -7.82 7.65
C LEU A 45 -2.58 -8.87 7.92
N SER A 46 -3.27 -8.70 9.04
CA SER A 46 -4.53 -9.41 9.25
C SER A 46 -5.57 -8.93 8.23
N ALA A 47 -6.51 -9.81 7.84
CA ALA A 47 -7.61 -9.44 6.96
C ALA A 47 -8.39 -8.21 7.47
N LYS A 48 -8.58 -8.12 8.79
CA LYS A 48 -9.24 -6.98 9.43
C LYS A 48 -8.49 -5.66 9.22
N MET A 49 -7.16 -5.66 9.36
CA MET A 49 -6.36 -4.44 9.17
C MET A 49 -6.27 -4.02 7.71
N ALA A 50 -6.42 -4.96 6.78
CA ALA A 50 -6.42 -4.72 5.35
C ALA A 50 -7.83 -4.45 4.77
N GLU A 51 -8.85 -4.39 5.63
CA GLU A 51 -10.26 -4.25 5.23
C GLU A 51 -10.71 -5.29 4.19
N LEU A 52 -10.11 -6.49 4.23
CA LEU A 52 -10.41 -7.57 3.32
C LEU A 52 -11.57 -8.40 3.85
N THR A 53 -12.67 -8.43 3.10
CA THR A 53 -13.82 -9.30 3.37
C THR A 53 -13.64 -10.68 2.75
N GLU A 54 -14.29 -11.68 3.34
CA GLU A 54 -14.29 -13.06 2.83
C GLU A 54 -14.88 -13.13 1.41
N GLN A 55 -16.02 -12.47 1.17
CA GLN A 55 -16.63 -12.40 -0.16
C GLN A 55 -15.66 -11.86 -1.21
N ARG A 56 -14.96 -10.76 -0.90
CA ARG A 56 -14.00 -10.15 -1.84
C ARG A 56 -12.86 -11.10 -2.17
N TYR A 57 -12.36 -11.80 -1.15
CA TYR A 57 -11.32 -12.80 -1.32
C TYR A 57 -11.76 -13.94 -2.26
N GLU A 58 -12.97 -14.48 -2.05
CA GLU A 58 -13.51 -15.56 -2.87
C GLU A 58 -13.72 -15.14 -4.33
N GLU A 59 -14.27 -13.93 -4.55
CA GLU A 59 -14.47 -13.36 -5.88
C GLU A 59 -13.14 -13.21 -6.64
N ASP A 60 -12.14 -12.58 -6.00
CA ASP A 60 -10.83 -12.35 -6.61
C ASP A 60 -10.07 -13.68 -6.82
N GLN A 61 -10.24 -14.66 -5.91
CA GLN A 61 -9.67 -16.00 -6.07
C GLN A 61 -10.31 -16.74 -7.26
N ALA A 62 -11.63 -16.70 -7.39
CA ALA A 62 -12.35 -17.30 -8.52
C ALA A 62 -11.93 -16.65 -9.86
N GLN A 63 -11.75 -15.33 -9.88
CA GLN A 63 -11.29 -14.60 -11.07
C GLN A 63 -9.90 -15.05 -11.52
N VAL A 64 -8.97 -15.26 -10.59
CA VAL A 64 -7.62 -15.76 -10.89
C VAL A 64 -7.67 -17.21 -11.42
N MET A 65 -8.54 -18.07 -10.87
CA MET A 65 -8.72 -19.43 -11.40
C MET A 65 -9.28 -19.43 -12.82
N LEU A 66 -10.30 -18.61 -13.10
CA LEU A 66 -10.91 -18.51 -14.43
C LEU A 66 -9.92 -18.01 -15.49
N SER A 67 -9.14 -16.98 -15.18
CA SER A 67 -8.12 -16.43 -16.09
C SER A 67 -6.95 -17.38 -16.36
N SER A 68 -6.73 -18.39 -15.50
CA SER A 68 -5.71 -19.42 -15.73
C SER A 68 -6.17 -20.49 -16.75
N THR A 69 -7.48 -20.63 -16.99
CA THR A 69 -8.05 -21.64 -17.90
C THR A 69 -8.25 -21.15 -19.34
N SER A 70 -8.07 -19.85 -19.59
CA SER A 70 -8.31 -19.22 -20.90
C SER A 70 -7.07 -19.09 -21.78
N THR A 71 -6.05 -19.95 -21.61
CA THR A 71 -4.99 -20.07 -22.64
C THR A 71 -5.63 -20.62 -23.91
N PRO A 72 -5.70 -19.85 -25.02
CA PRO A 72 -6.07 -20.40 -26.30
C PRO A 72 -4.90 -21.27 -26.73
N THR A 73 -5.03 -22.58 -26.56
CA THR A 73 -4.20 -23.52 -27.28
C THR A 73 -4.58 -23.39 -28.75
N ASP A 74 -3.81 -22.61 -29.51
CA ASP A 74 -3.74 -22.73 -30.96
C ASP A 74 -3.09 -24.08 -31.29
N ALA A 75 -3.87 -25.15 -31.12
CA ALA A 75 -3.57 -26.48 -31.63
C ALA A 75 -4.60 -26.78 -32.72
N ALA A 76 -4.30 -26.25 -33.91
CA ALA A 76 -4.96 -26.64 -35.13
C ALA A 76 -4.77 -28.15 -35.36
N GLY A 77 -5.89 -28.87 -35.41
CA GLY A 77 -5.99 -30.18 -36.04
C GLY A 77 -6.09 -31.36 -35.07
N GLU A 78 -7.31 -31.84 -34.85
CA GLU A 78 -7.73 -33.08 -35.50
C GLU A 78 -9.21 -33.38 -35.23
N ARG A 79 -9.94 -33.57 -36.33
CA ARG A 79 -11.27 -34.17 -36.34
C ARG A 79 -11.22 -35.53 -35.67
N ARG A 80 -12.10 -35.78 -34.69
CA ARG A 80 -12.67 -37.12 -34.52
C ARG A 80 -14.14 -37.05 -34.10
N LYS A 81 -14.97 -37.51 -35.03
CA LYS A 81 -16.39 -37.79 -34.91
C LYS A 81 -16.58 -39.15 -34.23
N TYR A 82 -17.35 -39.20 -33.16
CA TYR A 82 -18.19 -40.33 -32.72
C TYR A 82 -19.19 -39.76 -31.69
N ASN A 83 -20.47 -39.60 -32.04
CA ASN A 83 -21.60 -40.52 -31.73
C ASN A 83 -21.69 -40.79 -30.20
N THR A 84 -22.79 -40.61 -29.45
CA THR A 84 -24.23 -40.58 -29.75
C THR A 84 -24.95 -40.03 -28.50
N LEU A 85 -25.85 -39.05 -28.62
CA LEU A 85 -26.76 -38.65 -27.52
C LEU A 85 -28.09 -39.42 -27.66
N PRO A 86 -28.67 -39.97 -26.57
CA PRO A 86 -30.08 -40.32 -26.60
C PRO A 86 -30.93 -39.08 -26.34
N ASN A 87 -31.82 -38.85 -27.31
CA ASN A 87 -32.91 -37.90 -27.32
C ASN A 87 -33.88 -38.15 -26.16
N ILE A 88 -34.15 -37.14 -25.33
CA ILE A 88 -35.42 -37.00 -24.61
C ILE A 88 -35.92 -35.57 -24.82
N GLU A 89 -36.75 -35.42 -25.84
CA GLU A 89 -37.63 -34.27 -26.03
C GLU A 89 -38.72 -34.25 -24.95
N ALA A 90 -38.79 -33.16 -24.19
CA ALA A 90 -40.04 -32.71 -23.57
C ALA A 90 -40.00 -31.19 -23.36
N GLY A 91 -40.59 -30.51 -24.33
CA GLY A 91 -40.98 -29.11 -24.40
C GLY A 91 -40.86 -28.23 -23.17
N ARG A 92 -40.09 -27.14 -23.34
CA ARG A 92 -40.62 -25.78 -23.22
C ARG A 92 -39.70 -24.83 -23.98
N LYS A 93 -40.22 -24.24 -25.06
CA LYS A 93 -39.58 -23.11 -25.75
C LYS A 93 -39.46 -21.97 -24.72
N MET A 94 -38.26 -21.70 -24.23
CA MET A 94 -37.94 -20.37 -23.72
C MET A 94 -37.35 -19.58 -24.87
N ASP A 95 -38.06 -18.51 -25.18
CA ASP A 95 -37.85 -17.62 -26.31
C ASP A 95 -36.56 -16.81 -26.08
N ILE A 96 -35.65 -16.82 -27.06
CA ILE A 96 -34.37 -16.10 -27.07
C ILE A 96 -34.59 -14.57 -27.13
N SER A 97 -35.83 -14.12 -27.12
CA SER A 97 -36.22 -12.70 -27.03
C SER A 97 -36.13 -12.12 -25.60
N GLU A 98 -36.02 -12.94 -24.55
CA GLU A 98 -36.03 -12.46 -23.15
C GLU A 98 -34.63 -12.05 -22.61
N ILE A 99 -33.54 -12.53 -23.23
CA ILE A 99 -32.17 -12.09 -22.92
C ILE A 99 -31.94 -10.65 -23.38
N SER A 100 -32.66 -10.20 -24.42
CA SER A 100 -32.55 -8.84 -24.95
C SER A 100 -33.21 -7.78 -24.05
N GLN A 101 -34.09 -8.18 -23.11
CA GLN A 101 -34.76 -7.23 -22.21
C GLN A 101 -33.99 -6.99 -20.90
N HIS A 102 -33.06 -7.88 -20.52
CA HIS A 102 -32.20 -7.64 -19.36
C HIS A 102 -30.89 -6.91 -19.69
N LEU A 103 -30.48 -6.92 -20.97
CA LEU A 103 -29.35 -6.12 -21.46
C LEU A 103 -29.74 -4.68 -21.87
N GLY A 104 -30.97 -4.25 -21.56
CA GLY A 104 -31.50 -2.91 -21.83
C GLY A 104 -31.44 -1.93 -20.64
N MET A 105 -31.01 -2.38 -19.45
CA MET A 105 -30.91 -1.50 -18.27
C MET A 105 -29.50 -0.97 -17.98
N LEU A 106 -28.49 -1.41 -18.73
CA LEU A 106 -27.14 -0.83 -18.68
C LEU A 106 -26.93 0.08 -19.90
N GLN A 107 -27.60 1.24 -19.86
CA GLN A 107 -27.35 2.32 -20.81
C GLN A 107 -25.96 2.91 -20.55
N ILE A 108 -24.98 2.44 -21.32
CA ILE A 108 -23.74 3.14 -21.58
C ILE A 108 -23.98 4.04 -22.80
N GLY A 109 -23.97 5.36 -22.59
CA GLY A 109 -23.79 6.36 -23.66
C GLY A 109 -24.85 7.46 -23.72
N ASP A 110 -24.56 8.62 -23.12
CA ASP A 110 -24.29 9.88 -23.85
C ASP A 110 -24.52 11.13 -22.99
N LEU A 111 -23.44 11.67 -22.42
CA LEU A 111 -23.27 13.10 -22.14
C LEU A 111 -21.83 13.51 -22.43
N PHE A 112 -21.40 13.39 -23.68
CA PHE A 112 -20.26 14.16 -24.19
C PHE A 112 -20.70 15.61 -24.36
N GLY A 113 -20.25 16.48 -23.46
CA GLY A 113 -20.54 17.90 -23.54
C GLY A 113 -20.20 18.70 -22.30
N ALA A 114 -19.00 18.57 -21.75
CA ALA A 114 -18.49 19.54 -20.78
C ALA A 114 -16.96 19.70 -20.93
N GLN A 115 -16.58 20.95 -21.19
CA GLN A 115 -15.21 21.41 -21.35
C GLN A 115 -14.29 21.05 -20.16
N PRO A 116 -12.96 20.93 -20.36
CA PRO A 116 -12.01 20.89 -19.26
C PRO A 116 -12.02 22.25 -18.55
N LYS A 117 -12.80 22.34 -17.47
CA LYS A 117 -12.73 23.46 -16.55
C LYS A 117 -11.38 23.33 -15.82
N PRO A 118 -10.50 24.35 -15.83
CA PRO A 118 -9.26 24.27 -15.08
C PRO A 118 -9.61 24.03 -13.62
N ALA A 119 -8.95 23.04 -13.02
CA ALA A 119 -9.06 22.75 -11.61
C ALA A 119 -8.83 24.05 -10.84
N THR A 120 -9.91 24.61 -10.31
CA THR A 120 -9.85 25.60 -9.25
C THR A 120 -9.04 24.96 -8.15
N ALA A 121 -7.86 25.54 -7.91
CA ALA A 121 -6.98 25.21 -6.82
C ALA A 121 -7.81 24.94 -5.57
N SER A 122 -7.89 23.67 -5.18
CA SER A 122 -8.11 23.33 -3.80
C SER A 122 -7.10 24.17 -3.02
N LEU A 123 -7.61 25.01 -2.12
CA LEU A 123 -6.81 25.78 -1.18
C LEU A 123 -5.62 24.92 -0.73
N PRO A 124 -4.38 25.43 -0.73
CA PRO A 124 -3.28 24.65 -0.24
C PRO A 124 -3.61 24.28 1.21
N SER A 125 -3.88 22.99 1.47
CA SER A 125 -3.54 22.43 2.77
C SER A 125 -2.15 22.97 3.10
N PRO A 126 -1.93 23.54 4.30
CA PRO A 126 -0.67 24.18 4.61
C PRO A 126 0.43 23.22 4.18
N VAL A 127 1.20 23.67 3.19
CA VAL A 127 2.30 22.92 2.59
C VAL A 127 3.00 22.26 3.75
N GLN A 128 3.06 20.92 3.77
CA GLN A 128 3.73 20.18 4.84
C GLN A 128 5.19 20.65 4.86
N ALA A 129 5.45 21.71 5.61
CA ALA A 129 6.78 22.24 5.80
C ALA A 129 7.55 21.11 6.47
N GLY A 130 8.69 20.75 5.91
CA GLY A 130 9.40 19.55 6.30
C GLY A 130 10.71 19.43 5.55
N TRP A 131 11.55 18.49 5.98
CA TRP A 131 12.82 18.19 5.33
C TRP A 131 12.74 16.87 4.59
N SER A 132 13.23 16.87 3.35
CA SER A 132 13.30 15.65 2.54
C SER A 132 14.49 14.81 2.98
N CYS A 133 14.24 13.53 3.28
CA CYS A 133 15.31 12.62 3.67
C CYS A 133 16.28 12.40 2.49
N PRO A 134 17.60 12.60 2.67
CA PRO A 134 18.57 12.39 1.60
C PRO A 134 18.72 10.93 1.17
N LYS A 135 18.25 9.98 2.00
CA LYS A 135 18.32 8.53 1.72
C LYS A 135 17.06 8.00 1.05
N CYS A 136 15.88 8.29 1.59
CA CYS A 136 14.62 7.68 1.16
C CYS A 136 13.59 8.69 0.61
N THR A 137 13.93 9.98 0.51
CA THR A 137 13.09 11.06 -0.04
C THR A 137 11.78 11.36 0.70
N PHE A 138 11.52 10.68 1.83
CA PHE A 138 10.36 10.95 2.67
C PHE A 138 10.43 12.37 3.26
N ILE A 139 9.32 13.10 3.25
CA ILE A 139 9.23 14.46 3.81
C ILE A 139 8.90 14.34 5.29
N ASN A 140 9.88 14.60 6.14
CA ASN A 140 9.73 14.54 7.58
C ASN A 140 9.24 15.86 8.14
N LYS A 141 8.55 15.79 9.28
CA LYS A 141 8.19 16.95 10.08
C LYS A 141 9.43 17.80 10.46
N PRO A 142 9.34 19.14 10.48
CA PRO A 142 10.49 20.02 10.67
C PRO A 142 11.29 19.73 11.93
N THR A 143 10.61 19.41 13.03
CA THR A 143 11.23 19.21 14.35
C THR A 143 11.89 17.83 14.52
N ARG A 144 11.73 16.90 13.57
CA ARG A 144 12.26 15.54 13.71
C ARG A 144 13.78 15.51 13.48
N PRO A 145 14.58 14.98 14.44
CA PRO A 145 16.03 14.90 14.30
C PRO A 145 16.49 13.80 13.33
N GLY A 146 15.64 12.80 13.07
CA GLY A 146 15.92 11.71 12.13
C GLY A 146 14.67 11.30 11.36
N CYS A 147 14.89 10.60 10.25
CA CYS A 147 13.83 10.25 9.32
C CYS A 147 12.91 9.19 9.91
N GLU A 148 11.60 9.39 9.79
CA GLU A 148 10.60 8.45 10.29
C GLU A 148 10.64 7.09 9.57
N MET A 149 11.00 7.09 8.29
CA MET A 149 10.98 5.86 7.47
C MET A 149 12.27 5.05 7.58
N CYS A 150 13.42 5.71 7.72
CA CYS A 150 14.71 5.03 7.59
C CYS A 150 15.77 5.48 8.61
N SER A 151 15.38 6.32 9.57
CA SER A 151 16.22 6.83 10.66
C SER A 151 17.47 7.59 10.21
N THR A 152 17.57 7.96 8.94
CA THR A 152 18.66 8.84 8.45
C THR A 152 18.54 10.18 9.14
N ASP A 153 19.65 10.72 9.62
CA ASP A 153 19.67 12.01 10.31
C ASP A 153 19.15 13.14 9.44
N ARG A 154 18.53 14.12 10.09
CA ARG A 154 18.15 15.38 9.45
C ARG A 154 19.42 16.08 8.95
N PRO A 155 19.42 16.64 7.73
CA PRO A 155 20.55 17.42 7.23
C PRO A 155 20.93 18.54 8.21
N ASP A 156 22.22 18.70 8.48
CA ASP A 156 22.74 19.68 9.44
C ASP A 156 22.46 21.14 9.03
N ASP A 157 22.27 21.38 7.74
CA ASP A 157 21.96 22.69 7.15
C ASP A 157 20.47 23.04 7.18
N TYR A 158 19.60 22.08 7.51
CA TYR A 158 18.16 22.34 7.61
C TYR A 158 17.82 23.08 8.91
N VAL A 159 17.14 24.21 8.76
CA VAL A 159 16.62 25.01 9.89
C VAL A 159 15.10 24.87 9.95
N VAL A 160 14.58 24.62 11.16
CA VAL A 160 13.14 24.61 11.40
C VAL A 160 12.58 26.01 11.15
N PRO A 161 11.59 26.17 10.23
CA PRO A 161 11.00 27.47 9.99
C PRO A 161 10.36 28.04 11.25
N GLY A 162 10.62 29.31 11.59
CA GLY A 162 10.06 29.94 12.79
C GLY A 162 8.54 30.14 12.77
N SER A 163 7.90 30.02 11.61
CA SER A 163 6.44 30.04 11.45
C SER A 163 5.79 28.64 11.55
N TYR A 164 6.59 27.61 11.85
CA TYR A 164 6.07 26.26 11.99
C TYR A 164 5.47 26.07 13.38
N GLU A 165 4.19 25.73 13.42
CA GLU A 165 3.49 25.31 14.62
C GLU A 165 3.43 23.78 14.67
N PRO A 166 4.12 23.12 15.62
CA PRO A 166 4.02 21.67 15.78
C PRO A 166 2.59 21.26 16.17
N ASP A 167 2.15 20.10 15.68
CA ASP A 167 0.84 19.56 16.09
C ASP A 167 0.85 18.94 17.50
N GLU A 168 -0.33 18.59 18.01
CA GLU A 168 -0.49 18.00 19.35
C GLU A 168 0.39 16.76 19.57
N THR A 169 0.56 15.93 18.53
CA THR A 169 1.36 14.70 18.63
C THR A 169 2.85 15.02 18.71
N GLU A 170 3.33 16.01 17.95
CA GLU A 170 4.71 16.49 18.03
C GLU A 170 5.01 17.15 19.37
N LEU A 171 4.09 17.97 19.88
CA LEU A 171 4.24 18.64 21.18
C LEU A 171 4.38 17.62 22.29
N TRP A 172 3.53 16.59 22.32
CA TRP A 172 3.61 15.53 23.32
C TRP A 172 4.94 14.79 23.26
N ARG A 173 5.42 14.46 22.04
CA ARG A 173 6.73 13.84 21.84
C ARG A 173 7.87 14.72 22.38
N MET A 174 7.86 16.02 22.07
CA MET A 174 8.88 16.96 22.54
C MET A 174 8.87 17.12 24.06
N GLN A 175 7.69 17.18 24.68
CA GLN A 175 7.55 17.23 26.13
C GLN A 175 8.14 16.00 26.82
N GLN A 176 7.80 14.80 26.33
CA GLN A 176 8.35 13.54 26.86
C GLN A 176 9.88 13.48 26.75
N GLU A 177 10.45 13.95 25.64
CA GLU A 177 11.90 14.01 25.46
C GLU A 177 12.56 14.97 26.47
N GLN A 178 11.98 16.15 26.67
CA GLN A 178 12.47 17.13 27.64
C GLN A 178 12.39 16.59 29.08
N GLU A 179 11.28 15.95 29.46
CA GLU A 179 11.12 15.32 30.76
C GLU A 179 12.16 14.22 31.00
N GLY A 180 12.39 13.37 29.98
CA GLY A 180 13.43 12.33 30.03
C GLY A 180 14.84 12.90 30.21
N ILE A 181 15.17 14.00 29.53
CA ILE A 181 16.46 14.69 29.68
C ILE A 181 16.63 15.23 31.11
N LEU A 182 15.59 15.86 31.68
CA LEU A 182 15.64 16.39 33.05
C LEU A 182 15.83 15.26 34.07
N GLN A 183 15.11 14.15 33.92
CA GLN A 183 15.27 12.97 34.78
C GLN A 183 16.68 12.40 34.72
N TYR A 184 17.24 12.24 33.51
CA TYR A 184 18.61 11.78 33.34
C TYR A 184 19.62 12.71 34.01
N GLN A 185 19.46 14.02 33.86
CA GLN A 185 20.33 15.01 34.51
C GLN A 185 20.22 14.95 36.04
N GLN A 186 19.02 14.74 36.59
CA GLN A 186 18.82 14.59 38.03
C GLN A 186 19.55 13.35 38.58
N VAL A 187 19.39 12.19 37.94
CA VAL A 187 20.08 10.96 38.35
C VAL A 187 21.59 11.10 38.21
N ARG A 188 22.07 11.68 37.10
CA ARG A 188 23.50 11.93 36.89
C ARG A 188 24.06 12.94 37.91
N GLY A 189 23.29 13.97 38.27
CA GLY A 189 23.65 14.92 39.31
C GLY A 189 23.74 14.30 40.71
N LEU A 190 22.88 13.31 40.99
CA LEU A 190 22.95 12.52 42.23
C LEU A 190 24.17 11.58 42.25
N ALA A 191 24.53 10.98 41.11
CA ALA A 191 25.69 10.10 40.97
C ALA A 191 27.05 10.82 41.05
N VAL A 192 27.08 12.14 40.88
CA VAL A 192 28.30 12.98 40.96
C VAL A 192 28.47 13.62 42.35
N ARG A 193 27.63 13.29 43.35
CA ARG A 193 27.89 13.72 44.73
C ARG A 193 29.17 12.99 45.21
N PRO A 194 30.27 13.71 45.52
CA PRO A 194 31.49 13.07 45.99
C PRO A 194 31.24 12.57 47.42
N GLU A 195 30.94 11.29 47.57
CA GLU A 195 31.08 10.61 48.85
C GLU A 195 32.57 10.53 49.18
N GLU A 196 32.93 11.21 50.27
CA GLU A 196 34.26 11.21 50.87
C GLU A 196 34.70 9.76 51.16
N TRP A 197 35.78 9.32 50.52
CA TRP A 197 36.40 8.02 50.79
C TRP A 197 37.02 8.06 52.20
N PRO A 198 36.63 7.22 53.16
CA PRO A 198 37.32 7.15 54.44
C PRO A 198 38.65 6.42 54.23
N GLY A 199 39.74 7.10 54.56
CA GLY A 199 41.11 6.57 54.55
C GLY A 199 41.43 5.68 55.74
#